data_AF-A9AUE2-F1
#
_entry.id   AF-A9AUE2-F1
#
_cell.length_a   1.000
_cell.length_b   1.000
_cell.length_c   1.000
_cell.angle_alpha   90.00
_cell.angle_beta   90.00
_cell.angle_gamma   90.00
#
_symmetry.space_group_name_H-M   'P 1'
#
loop_
_entity.id
_entity.type
_entity.pdbx_description
1 polymer ?
#
loop_
_entity_poly.entity_id
_entity_poly.type
_entity_poly.pdbx_seq_one_letter_code
_entity_poly.pdbx_strand_id
1 'polypeptide(L)' 'MTTLEEAQLINYLKATQFRVGLLINFGSLGKLEWKRLVR' A
#
# COMPACT_ATOMS: atom_id res chain seq x y z
N MET A 1 13.37 -0.29 -7.49
CA MET A 1 13.14 0.92 -6.66
C MET A 1 12.95 0.44 -5.23
N THR A 2 13.59 1.10 -4.28
CA THR A 2 14.12 0.47 -3.06
C THR A 2 13.06 0.35 -1.95
N THR A 3 13.16 -0.69 -1.13
CA THR A 3 12.27 -0.94 0.02
C THR A 3 12.27 0.19 1.05
N LEU A 4 13.34 1.01 1.09
CA LEU A 4 13.47 2.18 1.95
C LEU A 4 12.51 3.31 1.56
N GLU A 5 12.38 3.59 0.27
CA GLU A 5 11.47 4.62 -0.26
C GLU A 5 10.02 4.27 0.06
N GLU A 6 9.64 2.99 -0.07
CA GLU A 6 8.31 2.51 0.29
C GLU A 6 8.01 2.67 1.78
N ALA A 7 8.97 2.30 2.65
CA ALA A 7 8.82 2.41 4.09
C ALA A 7 8.67 3.87 4.55
N GLN A 8 9.41 4.79 3.93
CA GLN A 8 9.34 6.22 4.26
C GLN A 8 8.00 6.83 3.85
N LEU A 9 7.50 6.50 2.66
CA LEU A 9 6.17 6.91 2.18
C LEU A 9 5.06 6.43 3.12
N ILE A 10 5.15 5.18 3.58
CA ILE A 10 4.20 4.59 4.54
C ILE A 10 4.21 5.36 5.88
N ASN A 11 5.37 5.77 6.37
CA ASN A 11 5.47 6.53 7.62
C ASN A 11 4.82 7.92 7.51
N TYR A 12 5.01 8.62 6.39
CA TYR A 12 4.31 9.87 6.14
C TYR A 12 2.79 9.68 6.08
N LEU A 13 2.32 8.62 5.41
CA LEU A 13 0.89 8.25 5.37
C LEU A 13 0.31 7.94 6.75
N LYS A 14 1.06 7.27 7.64
CA LYS A 14 0.64 7.05 9.03
C LYS A 14 0.56 8.36 9.82
N ALA A 15 1.49 9.28 9.58
CA ALA A 15 1.53 10.56 10.28
C ALA A 15 0.33 11.47 9.96
N THR A 16 -0.31 11.32 8.79
CA THR A 16 -1.50 12.15 8.43
C THR A 16 -2.75 11.80 9.23
N GLN A 17 -2.80 10.63 9.88
CA GLN A 17 -3.99 10.13 10.57
C GLN A 17 -5.25 9.99 9.69
N PHE A 18 -5.07 9.98 8.36
CA PHE A 18 -6.18 9.77 7.45
C PHE A 18 -6.68 8.33 7.51
N ARG A 19 -7.98 8.17 7.27
CA ARG A 19 -8.57 6.85 7.08
C ARG A 19 -7.98 6.23 5.80
N VAL A 20 -7.35 5.07 5.95
CA VAL A 20 -6.82 4.32 4.82
C VAL A 20 -7.91 3.46 4.16
N GLY A 21 -7.80 3.29 2.84
CA GLY A 21 -8.67 2.42 2.04
C GLY A 21 -7.93 1.20 1.50
N LEU A 22 -8.68 0.27 0.93
CA LEU A 22 -8.14 -0.92 0.28
C LEU A 22 -7.91 -0.63 -1.22
N LEU A 23 -6.70 -0.89 -1.70
CA LEU A 23 -6.39 -0.85 -3.13
C LEU A 23 -6.35 -2.29 -3.67
N ILE A 24 -7.29 -2.61 -4.57
CA ILE A 24 -7.39 -3.91 -5.23
C ILE A 24 -7.12 -3.73 -6.72
N ASN A 25 -6.23 -4.54 -7.29
CA ASN A 25 -6.01 -4.59 -8.73
C ASN A 25 -6.87 -5.69 -9.37
N PHE A 26 -7.87 -5.31 -10.16
CA PHE A 26 -8.76 -6.24 -10.87
C PHE A 26 -8.21 -6.67 -12.25
N GLY A 27 -7.07 -6.13 -12.67
CA GLY A 27 -6.45 -6.45 -13.96
C GLY A 27 -5.58 -7.71 -13.95
N SER A 28 -5.38 -8.36 -12.81
CA SER A 28 -4.60 -9.60 -12.71
C SER A 28 -5.46 -10.79 -13.12
N LEU A 29 -5.10 -11.45 -14.23
CA LEU A 29 -5.80 -12.63 -14.73
C LEU A 29 -5.45 -13.85 -13.86
N GLY A 30 -6.46 -14.41 -13.19
CA GLY A 30 -6.38 -15.70 -12.51
C GLY A 30 -6.08 -15.66 -11.02
N LYS A 31 -5.57 -14.55 -10.46
CA LYS A 31 -5.39 -14.37 -9.01
C LYS A 31 -5.60 -12.92 -8.59
N LEU A 32 -6.25 -12.73 -7.44
CA LEU A 32 -6.35 -11.42 -6.81
C LEU A 32 -4.97 -10.99 -6.32
N GLU A 33 -4.53 -9.81 -6.72
CA GLU A 33 -3.33 -9.16 -6.19
C GLU A 33 -3.72 -8.08 -5.19
N TRP A 34 -3.27 -8.23 -3.95
CA TRP A 34 -3.43 -7.21 -2.91
C TRP A 34 -2.12 -7.01 -2.17
N LYS A 35 -1.72 -5.75 -1.95
CA LYS A 35 -0.54 -5.37 -1.16
C LYS A 35 -1.01 -4.62 0.08
N ARG A 36 -0.63 -5.12 1.26
CA ARG A 36 -0.83 -4.40 2.52
C ARG A 36 0.39 -3.54 2.80
N LEU A 37 0.21 -2.22 2.71
CA LEU A 37 1.29 -1.25 2.95
C LEU A 37 1.37 -0.78 4.40
N VAL A 38 0.28 -0.93 5.17
CA VAL A 38 0.23 -0.58 6.59
C VAL A 38 -0.32 -1.76 7.38
N ARG A 39 0.28 -2.03 8.55
CA ARG A 39 -0.14 -3.12 9.43
C ARG A 39 -1.40 -2.74 10.17
#